data_AF-A0A5E4M297-F1
#
_entry.id   AF-A0A5E4M297-F1
#
_cell.length_a   1.000
_cell.length_b   1.000
_cell.length_c   1.000
_cell.angle_alpha   90.00
_cell.angle_beta   90.00
_cell.angle_gamma   90.00
#
_symmetry.space_group_name_H-M   'P 1'
#
loop_
_entity.id
_entity.type
_entity.pdbx_description
1 polymer ?
#
loop_
_entity_poly.entity_id
_entity_poly.type
_entity_poly.pdbx_seq_one_letter_code
_entity_poly.pdbx_strand_id
1 'polypeptide(L)'
;MSENSYKLKKHGQRERGKNFCSSEKDLLLELLLPHKSVVENVKTDAVSNQLKADVWSEVTIMFNLNQTSGIRTTLQLKNLYDSLKRGARRGKNDNKIEENNDKSDNNEVQDPVQLKTEGEFNNSKQNNSTRKVYDGCSILYNKRLSQTENNLKYEEELHRIKIKKANAELEVSELERTFLIQKMRYENEKLESELRQNKLREEILLLELKHKKKMFNLE
;
A
#
# COMPACT_ATOMS: atom_id res chain seq x y z
N MET A 1 -19.67 13.56 -52.97
CA MET A 1 -18.53 14.51 -52.98
C MET A 1 -18.53 15.18 -51.62
N SER A 2 -17.94 14.55 -50.59
CA SER A 2 -16.53 14.66 -50.18
C SER A 2 -16.14 16.09 -49.83
N GLU A 3 -16.02 16.37 -48.52
CA GLU A 3 -14.89 17.12 -47.94
C GLU A 3 -14.93 17.00 -46.39
N ASN A 4 -14.42 15.87 -45.88
CA ASN A 4 -14.04 15.77 -44.48
C ASN A 4 -12.63 16.35 -44.32
N SER A 5 -12.55 17.58 -43.80
CA SER A 5 -11.30 18.25 -43.44
C SER A 5 -10.71 17.59 -42.18
N TYR A 6 -9.70 16.73 -42.36
CA TYR A 6 -8.90 16.21 -41.27
C TYR A 6 -8.02 17.33 -40.69
N LYS A 7 -8.46 17.93 -39.58
CA LYS A 7 -7.59 18.77 -38.74
C LYS A 7 -6.58 17.87 -38.03
N LEU A 8 -5.36 17.80 -38.56
CA LEU A 8 -4.19 17.27 -37.87
C LEU A 8 -3.99 17.99 -36.53
N LYS A 9 -4.05 17.24 -35.42
CA LYS A 9 -3.71 17.72 -34.07
C LYS A 9 -2.24 18.14 -34.05
N LYS A 10 -1.99 19.43 -33.77
CA LYS A 10 -0.65 19.98 -33.56
C LYS A 10 0.08 19.22 -32.44
N HIS A 11 1.39 18.97 -32.63
CA HIS A 11 2.28 18.44 -31.61
C HIS A 11 2.13 19.24 -30.31
N GLY A 12 1.76 18.54 -29.24
CA GLY A 12 1.23 19.10 -28.00
C GLY A 12 2.21 20.02 -27.29
N GLN A 13 1.75 21.23 -26.99
CA GLN A 13 2.28 21.99 -25.86
C GLN A 13 2.12 21.11 -24.61
N ARG A 14 3.23 20.75 -23.96
CA ARG A 14 3.16 20.09 -22.65
C ARG A 14 2.52 21.07 -21.68
N GLU A 15 1.34 20.74 -21.16
CA GLU A 15 0.76 21.50 -20.06
C GLU A 15 1.78 21.53 -18.92
N ARG A 16 2.15 22.74 -18.48
CA ARG A 16 3.08 22.89 -17.36
C ARG A 16 2.39 22.31 -16.12
N GLY A 17 2.93 21.22 -15.59
CA GLY A 17 2.45 20.64 -14.33
C GLY A 17 2.57 21.65 -13.19
N LYS A 18 1.68 21.57 -12.20
CA LYS A 18 1.74 22.43 -11.00
C LYS A 18 3.10 22.28 -10.32
N ASN A 19 3.64 23.38 -9.77
CA ASN A 19 4.89 23.36 -9.01
C ASN A 19 4.75 22.53 -7.72
N PHE A 20 5.86 22.03 -7.20
CA PHE A 20 5.87 21.33 -5.91
C PHE A 20 5.83 22.32 -4.74
N CYS A 21 4.87 22.18 -3.83
CA CYS A 21 4.80 22.99 -2.61
C CYS A 21 5.77 22.48 -1.53
N SER A 22 5.98 23.25 -0.45
CA SER A 22 6.89 22.84 0.64
C SER A 22 6.45 21.54 1.29
N SER A 23 5.16 21.39 1.61
CA SER A 23 4.65 20.14 2.22
C SER A 23 4.82 18.91 1.34
N GLU A 24 4.79 19.07 0.00
CA GLU A 24 5.08 17.97 -0.94
C GLU A 24 6.56 17.59 -0.92
N LYS A 25 7.46 18.56 -0.75
CA LYS A 25 8.90 18.27 -0.60
C LYS A 25 9.16 17.52 0.70
N ASP A 26 8.52 17.94 1.79
CA ASP A 26 8.64 17.31 3.10
C ASP A 26 8.10 15.88 3.07
N LEU A 27 6.91 15.68 2.48
CA LEU A 27 6.32 14.36 2.26
C LEU A 27 7.24 13.43 1.45
N LEU A 28 7.85 13.93 0.37
CA LEU A 28 8.77 13.13 -0.42
C LEU A 28 10.01 12.71 0.39
N LEU A 29 10.53 13.59 1.24
CA LEU A 29 11.67 13.28 2.10
C LEU A 29 11.27 12.26 3.18
N GLU A 30 10.14 12.44 3.84
CA GLU A 30 9.61 11.51 4.84
C GLU A 30 9.50 10.08 4.29
N LEU A 31 8.94 9.93 3.08
CA LEU A 31 8.81 8.63 2.42
C LEU A 31 10.15 8.03 1.99
N LEU A 32 11.15 8.86 1.65
CA LEU A 32 12.46 8.37 1.17
C LEU A 32 13.48 8.12 2.28
N LEU A 33 13.34 8.75 3.44
CA LEU A 33 14.28 8.64 4.56
C LEU A 33 14.51 7.18 5.00
N PRO A 34 13.48 6.33 5.17
CA PRO A 34 13.66 4.91 5.50
C PRO A 34 14.46 4.13 4.44
N HIS A 35 14.36 4.52 3.17
CA HIS A 35 14.96 3.82 2.04
C HIS A 35 16.24 4.50 1.50
N LYS A 36 16.81 5.44 2.25
CA LYS A 36 17.97 6.24 1.81
C LYS A 36 19.15 5.39 1.35
N SER A 37 19.46 4.32 2.07
CA SER A 37 20.58 3.41 1.76
C SER A 37 20.42 2.71 0.41
N VAL A 38 19.17 2.45 -0.02
CA VAL A 38 18.85 1.82 -1.31
C VAL A 38 18.88 2.85 -2.43
N VAL A 39 18.21 4.00 -2.22
CA VAL A 39 18.04 5.05 -3.22
C VAL A 39 19.37 5.73 -3.56
N GLU A 40 20.24 5.93 -2.58
CA GLU A 40 21.55 6.56 -2.76
C GLU A 40 22.67 5.56 -3.08
N ASN A 41 22.36 4.27 -3.19
CA ASN A 41 23.35 3.24 -3.51
C ASN A 41 23.98 3.51 -4.90
N VAL A 42 25.30 3.50 -4.97
CA VAL A 42 26.08 3.74 -6.20
C VAL A 42 26.16 2.50 -7.09
N LYS A 43 25.95 1.29 -6.54
CA LYS A 43 26.01 0.03 -7.28
C LYS A 43 24.98 -0.01 -8.41
N THR A 44 25.39 -0.58 -9.54
CA THR A 44 24.60 -0.66 -10.79
C THR A 44 24.33 -2.09 -11.24
N ASP A 45 24.41 -3.07 -10.35
CA ASP A 45 24.05 -4.45 -10.63
C ASP A 45 22.53 -4.61 -10.81
N ALA A 46 22.12 -5.70 -11.49
CA ALA A 46 20.72 -5.94 -11.83
C ALA A 46 19.82 -5.97 -10.58
N VAL A 47 20.29 -6.58 -9.49
CA VAL A 47 19.53 -6.70 -8.24
C VAL A 47 19.37 -5.32 -7.58
N SER A 48 20.46 -4.56 -7.42
CA SER A 48 20.37 -3.20 -6.85
C SER A 48 19.51 -2.26 -7.69
N ASN A 49 19.54 -2.38 -9.02
CA ASN A 49 18.72 -1.55 -9.91
C ASN A 49 17.23 -1.88 -9.78
N GLN A 50 16.89 -3.17 -9.68
CA GLN A 50 15.52 -3.61 -9.45
C GLN A 50 15.01 -3.11 -8.10
N LEU A 51 15.80 -3.28 -7.03
CA LEU A 51 15.42 -2.82 -5.69
C LEU A 51 15.18 -1.30 -5.64
N LYS A 52 16.00 -0.50 -6.35
CA LYS A 52 15.75 0.94 -6.50
C LYS A 52 14.45 1.19 -7.26
N ALA A 53 14.19 0.48 -8.34
CA ALA A 53 12.97 0.64 -9.12
C ALA A 53 11.72 0.35 -8.28
N ASP A 54 11.76 -0.71 -7.47
CA ASP A 54 10.68 -1.13 -6.58
C ASP A 54 10.41 -0.07 -5.51
N VAL A 55 11.46 0.39 -4.80
CA VAL A 55 11.35 1.47 -3.81
C VAL A 55 10.79 2.75 -4.43
N TRP A 56 11.27 3.13 -5.62
CA TRP A 56 10.75 4.32 -6.30
C TRP A 56 9.30 4.16 -6.75
N SER A 57 8.88 2.96 -7.12
CA SER A 57 7.48 2.64 -7.45
C SER A 57 6.60 2.80 -6.22
N GLU A 58 6.99 2.18 -5.10
CA GLU A 58 6.28 2.25 -3.82
C GLU A 58 6.14 3.70 -3.31
N VAL A 59 7.24 4.44 -3.29
CA VAL A 59 7.24 5.87 -2.92
C VAL A 59 6.35 6.68 -3.86
N THR A 60 6.31 6.36 -5.15
CA THR A 60 5.43 7.06 -6.10
C THR A 60 3.96 6.80 -5.78
N ILE A 61 3.60 5.56 -5.44
CA ILE A 61 2.24 5.20 -5.04
C ILE A 61 1.87 5.95 -3.75
N MET A 62 2.70 5.83 -2.71
CA MET A 62 2.46 6.47 -1.41
C MET A 62 2.40 8.00 -1.53
N PHE A 63 3.29 8.59 -2.31
CA PHE A 63 3.26 10.03 -2.58
C PHE A 63 1.95 10.43 -3.27
N ASN A 64 1.54 9.69 -4.31
CA ASN A 64 0.34 10.00 -5.08
C ASN A 64 -0.96 9.84 -4.30
N LEU A 65 -0.98 8.93 -3.32
CA LEU A 65 -2.09 8.75 -2.38
C LEU A 65 -2.21 9.92 -1.39
N ASN A 66 -1.10 10.57 -1.05
CA ASN A 66 -1.04 11.61 -0.01
C ASN A 66 -1.00 13.06 -0.56
N GLN A 67 -0.60 13.26 -1.82
CA GLN A 67 -0.57 14.58 -2.46
C GLN A 67 -1.96 15.08 -2.90
N THR A 68 -2.09 16.39 -3.07
CA THR A 68 -3.34 17.04 -3.53
C THR A 68 -3.21 17.82 -4.85
N SER A 69 -1.99 18.04 -5.35
CA SER A 69 -1.73 18.89 -6.52
C SER A 69 -1.87 18.15 -7.86
N GLY A 70 -2.04 16.82 -7.84
CA GLY A 70 -2.17 15.96 -9.01
C GLY A 70 -1.13 14.83 -9.04
N ILE A 71 -1.47 13.76 -9.77
CA ILE A 71 -0.66 12.55 -9.89
C ILE A 71 0.72 12.89 -10.47
N ARG A 72 1.78 12.40 -9.82
CA ARG A 72 3.17 12.55 -10.25
C ARG A 72 3.72 11.23 -10.75
N THR A 73 4.59 11.32 -11.74
CA THR A 73 5.35 10.16 -12.22
C THR A 73 6.61 9.98 -11.39
N THR A 74 7.12 8.75 -11.36
CA THR A 74 8.37 8.41 -10.68
C THR A 74 9.54 9.29 -11.14
N LEU A 75 9.60 9.63 -12.44
CA LEU A 75 10.62 10.52 -12.98
C LEU A 75 10.53 11.94 -12.38
N GLN A 76 9.32 12.47 -12.19
CA GLN A 76 9.14 13.79 -11.59
C GLN A 76 9.60 13.82 -10.13
N LEU A 77 9.34 12.75 -9.37
CA LEU A 77 9.76 12.63 -7.98
C LEU A 77 11.28 12.45 -7.86
N LYS A 78 11.90 11.65 -8.74
CA LYS A 78 13.37 11.54 -8.84
C LYS A 78 14.01 12.91 -9.10
N ASN A 79 13.50 13.65 -10.08
CA ASN A 79 13.99 14.99 -10.40
C ASN A 79 13.83 15.98 -9.24
N LEU A 80 12.73 15.88 -8.49
CA LEU A 80 12.51 16.68 -7.28
C LEU A 80 13.54 16.34 -6.21
N TYR A 81 13.72 15.05 -5.90
CA TYR A 81 14.68 14.59 -4.91
C TYR A 81 16.11 15.00 -5.25
N ASP A 82 16.53 14.87 -6.50
CA ASP A 82 17.84 15.32 -6.96
C ASP A 82 18.01 16.83 -6.82
N SER A 83 16.95 17.60 -7.05
CA SER A 83 16.96 19.06 -6.85
C SER A 83 17.10 19.44 -5.38
N LEU A 84 16.41 18.73 -4.49
CA LEU A 84 16.54 18.89 -3.03
C LEU A 84 17.96 18.55 -2.56
N LYS A 85 18.53 17.45 -3.07
CA LYS A 85 19.89 17.02 -2.77
C LYS A 85 20.93 18.03 -3.24
N ARG A 86 20.75 18.62 -4.43
CA ARG A 86 21.61 19.70 -4.92
C ARG A 86 21.49 20.96 -4.06
N GLY A 87 20.27 21.34 -3.66
CA GLY A 87 20.03 22.48 -2.77
C GLY A 87 20.72 22.31 -1.42
N ALA A 88 20.61 21.12 -0.82
CA ALA A 88 21.26 20.79 0.44
C ALA A 88 22.80 20.81 0.38
N ARG A 89 23.40 20.56 -0.80
CA ARG A 89 24.85 20.68 -1.00
C ARG A 89 25.29 22.14 -1.12
N ARG A 90 24.45 23.02 -1.70
CA ARG A 90 24.74 24.46 -1.85
C ARG A 90 24.70 25.18 -0.50
N GLY A 91 23.66 24.95 0.30
CA GLY A 91 23.57 25.54 1.65
C GLY A 91 24.70 25.09 2.60
N LYS A 92 25.33 23.92 2.34
CA LYS A 92 26.54 23.48 3.07
C LYS A 92 27.83 24.16 2.59
N ASN A 93 27.86 24.62 1.34
CA ASN A 93 29.01 25.33 0.77
C ASN A 93 28.97 26.82 1.11
N ASP A 94 27.79 27.43 1.14
CA ASP A 94 27.61 28.85 1.48
C ASP A 94 28.04 29.11 2.95
N ASN A 95 27.67 28.21 3.87
CA ASN A 95 28.16 28.27 5.27
C ASN A 95 29.66 28.02 5.43
N LYS A 96 30.36 27.48 4.40
CA LYS A 96 31.81 27.22 4.44
C LYS A 96 32.63 28.39 3.87
N ILE A 97 31.99 29.30 3.14
CA ILE A 97 32.63 30.50 2.58
C ILE A 97 32.64 31.64 3.62
N GLU A 98 31.66 31.68 4.52
CA GLU A 98 31.58 32.72 5.56
C GLU A 98 32.56 32.52 6.74
N GLU A 99 33.14 31.32 6.92
CA GLU A 99 34.11 31.01 8.00
C GLU A 99 35.58 31.35 7.66
N ASN A 100 35.88 32.00 6.52
CA ASN A 100 37.27 32.32 6.12
C ASN A 100 37.55 33.80 5.82
N ASN A 101 36.66 34.73 6.16
CA ASN A 101 36.89 36.17 5.97
C ASN A 101 36.67 36.98 7.25
N ASP A 102 37.33 36.58 8.34
CA ASP A 102 37.61 37.50 9.45
C ASP A 102 38.98 38.16 9.21
N LYS A 103 38.96 39.40 8.69
CA LYS A 103 40.02 40.42 8.80
C LYS A 103 39.60 41.77 8.15
N SER A 104 39.56 42.82 8.98
CA SER A 104 39.60 44.28 8.66
C SER A 104 38.41 44.88 7.90
N ASP A 105 37.86 46.07 8.18
CA ASP A 105 38.19 47.20 9.09
C ASP A 105 36.93 48.09 9.27
N ASN A 106 36.67 48.55 10.51
CA ASN A 106 36.50 49.95 11.02
C ASN A 106 36.09 51.07 10.00
N ASN A 107 35.32 52.16 10.23
CA ASN A 107 34.61 52.88 11.32
C ASN A 107 33.74 53.98 10.60
N GLU A 108 32.55 54.41 11.08
CA GLU A 108 32.23 55.66 11.82
C GLU A 108 30.69 55.64 12.10
N VAL A 109 30.13 55.60 13.34
CA VAL A 109 30.01 56.61 14.43
C VAL A 109 29.09 57.78 14.01
N GLN A 110 27.96 58.21 14.63
CA GLN A 110 27.39 58.24 16.01
C GLN A 110 25.87 58.68 15.93
N ASP A 111 24.88 58.02 16.58
CA ASP A 111 24.23 58.29 17.91
C ASP A 111 23.02 59.29 17.94
N PRO A 112 22.10 59.32 18.94
CA PRO A 112 21.50 58.23 19.74
C PRO A 112 19.99 58.44 20.18
N VAL A 113 19.40 57.40 20.79
CA VAL A 113 18.24 57.35 21.75
C VAL A 113 16.82 57.78 21.28
N GLN A 114 15.83 56.85 21.36
CA GLN A 114 14.66 56.95 22.28
C GLN A 114 13.70 55.75 22.16
N LEU A 115 13.63 54.99 23.26
CA LEU A 115 12.57 54.05 23.62
C LEU A 115 11.29 54.84 23.97
N LYS A 116 10.15 54.51 23.35
CA LYS A 116 8.82 54.85 23.89
C LYS A 116 7.84 53.69 23.72
N THR A 117 7.39 53.23 24.88
CA THR A 117 6.26 52.35 25.13
C THR A 117 4.92 53.05 24.91
N GLU A 118 3.94 52.24 24.51
CA GLU A 118 2.51 52.28 24.86
C GLU A 118 1.55 53.34 24.26
N GLY A 119 0.51 52.78 23.63
CA GLY A 119 -0.87 53.28 23.51
C GLY A 119 -1.17 54.18 22.30
N GLU A 120 -2.30 54.10 21.60
CA GLU A 120 -3.54 53.32 21.72
C GLU A 120 -4.40 53.64 20.47
N PHE A 121 -5.26 52.69 20.07
CA PHE A 121 -6.54 52.86 19.32
C PHE A 121 -6.55 53.55 17.93
N ASN A 122 -6.94 52.84 16.85
CA ASN A 122 -8.35 52.59 16.47
C ASN A 122 -8.53 52.02 15.05
N ASN A 123 -9.61 51.25 14.89
CA ASN A 123 -10.06 50.53 13.71
C ASN A 123 -10.19 51.37 12.42
N SER A 124 -9.80 50.81 11.27
CA SER A 124 -10.77 50.36 10.26
C SER A 124 -10.15 49.68 9.03
N LYS A 125 -10.69 48.49 8.73
CA LYS A 125 -11.00 47.89 7.42
C LYS A 125 -9.87 47.58 6.43
N GLN A 126 -9.92 46.31 5.99
CA GLN A 126 -9.22 45.63 4.87
C GLN A 126 -7.84 45.04 5.27
N ASN A 127 -7.64 43.72 5.36
CA ASN A 127 -7.96 42.71 4.34
C ASN A 127 -8.31 41.33 4.93
N ASN A 128 -9.52 40.86 4.62
CA ASN A 128 -10.15 39.58 5.01
C ASN A 128 -9.52 38.31 4.38
N SER A 129 -8.24 38.33 4.04
CA SER A 129 -7.60 37.25 3.28
C SER A 129 -7.10 36.11 4.17
N THR A 130 -6.46 36.44 5.30
CA THR A 130 -5.77 35.45 6.15
C THR A 130 -6.73 34.55 6.93
N ARG A 131 -7.91 35.04 7.31
CA ARG A 131 -8.92 34.26 8.04
C ARG A 131 -9.60 33.20 7.15
N LYS A 132 -9.88 33.53 5.89
CA LYS A 132 -10.52 32.61 4.92
C LYS A 132 -9.59 31.47 4.48
N VAL A 133 -8.28 31.74 4.40
CA VAL A 133 -7.28 30.71 4.05
C VAL A 133 -7.18 29.66 5.16
N TYR A 134 -7.23 30.07 6.43
CA TYR A 134 -7.17 29.15 7.57
C TYR A 134 -8.44 28.29 7.70
N ASP A 135 -9.64 28.88 7.51
CA ASP A 135 -10.91 28.14 7.51
C ASP A 135 -10.97 27.12 6.36
N GLY A 136 -10.53 27.51 5.16
CA GLY A 136 -10.45 26.60 4.01
C GLY A 136 -9.49 25.44 4.24
N CYS A 137 -8.30 25.70 4.79
CA CYS A 137 -7.31 24.67 5.13
C CYS A 137 -7.80 23.72 6.24
N SER A 138 -8.50 24.24 7.27
CA SER A 138 -9.08 23.44 8.34
C SER A 138 -10.20 22.51 7.84
N ILE A 139 -11.10 23.02 6.98
CA ILE A 139 -12.15 22.22 6.35
C ILE A 139 -11.56 21.10 5.48
N LEU A 140 -10.52 21.42 4.70
CA LEU A 140 -9.84 20.43 3.86
C LEU A 140 -9.10 19.36 4.68
N TYR A 141 -8.50 19.75 5.82
CA TYR A 141 -7.88 18.81 6.76
C TYR A 141 -8.91 17.86 7.39
N ASN A 142 -10.01 18.39 7.92
CA ASN A 142 -11.07 17.57 8.50
C ASN A 142 -11.74 16.65 7.47
N LYS A 143 -11.94 17.14 6.24
CA LYS A 143 -12.43 16.33 5.12
C LYS A 143 -11.45 15.19 4.78
N ARG A 144 -10.14 15.45 4.81
CA ARG A 144 -9.10 14.44 4.60
C ARG A 144 -9.10 13.40 5.71
N LEU A 145 -9.13 13.84 6.97
CA LEU A 145 -9.15 12.97 8.14
C LEU A 145 -10.35 12.02 8.08
N SER A 146 -11.54 12.55 7.77
CA SER A 146 -12.74 11.74 7.58
C SER A 146 -12.62 10.79 6.38
N GLN A 147 -12.03 11.22 5.26
CA GLN A 147 -11.83 10.35 4.10
C GLN A 147 -10.86 9.19 4.41
N THR A 148 -9.77 9.45 5.12
CA THR A 148 -8.81 8.42 5.53
C THR A 148 -9.40 7.44 6.54
N GLU A 149 -10.18 7.92 7.49
CA GLU A 149 -10.91 7.08 8.45
C GLU A 149 -11.91 6.16 7.75
N ASN A 150 -12.65 6.69 6.76
CA ASN A 150 -13.57 5.89 5.96
C ASN A 150 -12.83 4.82 5.15
N ASN A 151 -11.72 5.16 4.50
CA ASN A 151 -10.92 4.20 3.74
C ASN A 151 -10.36 3.08 4.63
N LEU A 152 -9.86 3.42 5.82
CA LEU A 152 -9.37 2.42 6.77
C LEU A 152 -10.50 1.46 7.19
N LYS A 153 -11.70 2.00 7.47
CA LYS A 153 -12.88 1.20 7.80
C LYS A 153 -13.29 0.25 6.66
N TYR A 154 -13.18 0.68 5.41
CA TYR A 154 -13.45 -0.20 4.26
C TYR A 154 -12.43 -1.33 4.15
N GLU A 155 -11.14 -1.05 4.36
CA GLU A 155 -10.09 -2.08 4.37
C GLU A 155 -10.30 -3.09 5.50
N GLU A 156 -10.62 -2.62 6.72
CA GLU A 156 -10.95 -3.50 7.85
C GLU A 156 -12.15 -4.40 7.55
N GLU A 157 -13.22 -3.86 6.97
CA GLU A 157 -14.38 -4.65 6.58
C GLU A 157 -14.05 -5.66 5.48
N LEU A 158 -13.24 -5.27 4.50
CA LEU A 158 -12.75 -6.17 3.45
C LEU A 158 -11.94 -7.32 4.05
N HIS A 159 -11.06 -7.05 5.01
CA HIS A 159 -10.31 -8.09 5.74
C HIS A 159 -11.23 -9.01 6.53
N ARG A 160 -12.22 -8.47 7.23
CA ARG A 160 -13.25 -9.24 7.95
C ARG A 160 -13.99 -10.17 7.01
N ILE A 161 -14.39 -9.69 5.83
CA ILE A 161 -15.09 -10.49 4.81
C ILE A 161 -14.17 -11.61 4.29
N LYS A 162 -12.90 -11.32 4.01
CA LYS A 162 -11.92 -12.34 3.56
C LYS A 162 -11.76 -13.45 4.60
N ILE A 163 -11.65 -13.10 5.88
CA ILE A 163 -11.54 -14.09 6.97
C ILE A 163 -12.80 -14.93 7.06
N LYS A 164 -13.99 -14.31 7.05
CA LYS A 164 -15.27 -15.04 7.08
C LYS A 164 -15.40 -16.01 5.90
N LYS A 165 -15.01 -15.56 4.71
CA LYS A 165 -15.03 -16.40 3.50
C LYS A 165 -14.10 -17.61 3.64
N ALA A 166 -12.86 -17.39 4.08
CA ALA A 166 -11.90 -18.48 4.30
C ALA A 166 -12.38 -19.50 5.33
N ASN A 167 -13.00 -19.02 6.42
CA ASN A 167 -13.57 -19.92 7.44
C ASN A 167 -14.73 -20.76 6.89
N ALA A 168 -15.61 -20.18 6.08
CA ALA A 168 -16.70 -20.92 5.45
C ALA A 168 -16.17 -21.96 4.44
N GLU A 169 -15.14 -21.62 3.65
CA GLU A 169 -14.50 -22.57 2.73
C GLU A 169 -13.83 -23.73 3.48
N LEU A 170 -13.22 -23.46 4.62
CA LEU A 170 -12.65 -24.48 5.50
C LEU A 170 -13.75 -25.41 6.05
N GLU A 171 -14.84 -24.84 6.57
CA GLU A 171 -15.97 -25.60 7.12
C GLU A 171 -16.58 -26.55 6.07
N VAL A 172 -16.78 -26.06 4.84
CA VAL A 172 -17.27 -26.90 3.73
C VAL A 172 -16.31 -28.07 3.46
N SER A 173 -15.00 -27.81 3.42
CA SER A 173 -13.99 -28.85 3.17
C SER A 173 -13.95 -29.90 4.27
N GLU A 174 -14.15 -29.50 5.53
CA GLU A 174 -14.22 -30.41 6.67
C GLU A 174 -15.48 -31.30 6.62
N LEU A 175 -16.62 -30.71 6.24
CA LEU A 175 -17.87 -31.46 6.04
C LEU A 175 -17.75 -32.48 4.91
N GLU A 176 -17.14 -32.12 3.78
CA GLU A 176 -16.90 -33.04 2.67
C GLU A 176 -16.00 -34.21 3.10
N ARG A 177 -14.92 -33.93 3.84
CA ARG A 177 -14.02 -34.96 4.37
C ARG A 177 -14.75 -35.90 5.31
N THR A 178 -15.55 -35.38 6.23
CA THR A 178 -16.30 -36.21 7.19
C THR A 178 -17.34 -37.08 6.48
N PHE A 179 -18.04 -36.52 5.49
CA PHE A 179 -18.96 -37.27 4.63
C PHE A 179 -18.26 -38.42 3.90
N LEU A 180 -17.10 -38.16 3.29
CA LEU A 180 -16.34 -39.18 2.56
C LEU A 180 -15.88 -40.31 3.48
N ILE A 181 -15.38 -39.98 4.67
CA ILE A 181 -14.99 -40.98 5.69
C ILE A 181 -16.19 -41.83 6.08
N GLN A 182 -17.35 -41.21 6.31
CA GLN A 182 -18.56 -41.93 6.70
C GLN A 182 -19.05 -42.85 5.59
N LYS A 183 -18.99 -42.40 4.32
CA LYS A 183 -19.33 -43.21 3.15
C LYS A 183 -18.43 -44.44 3.05
N MET A 184 -17.12 -44.27 3.19
CA MET A 184 -16.18 -45.40 3.17
C MET A 184 -16.43 -46.40 4.31
N ARG A 185 -16.73 -45.92 5.52
CA ARG A 185 -17.06 -46.79 6.66
C ARG A 185 -18.28 -47.64 6.36
N TYR A 186 -19.34 -47.03 5.83
CA TYR A 186 -20.55 -47.73 5.44
C TYR A 186 -20.30 -48.80 4.37
N GLU A 187 -19.53 -48.46 3.32
CA GLU A 187 -19.18 -49.41 2.27
C GLU A 187 -18.35 -50.59 2.80
N ASN A 188 -17.39 -50.33 3.69
CA ASN A 188 -16.59 -51.38 4.32
C ASN A 188 -17.45 -52.30 5.18
N GLU A 189 -18.34 -51.74 6.02
CA GLU A 189 -19.23 -52.54 6.87
C GLU A 189 -20.18 -53.42 6.04
N LYS A 190 -20.70 -52.87 4.94
CA LYS A 190 -21.50 -53.63 3.98
C LYS A 190 -20.71 -54.79 3.38
N LEU A 191 -19.50 -54.53 2.89
CA LEU A 191 -18.63 -55.55 2.30
C LEU A 191 -18.27 -56.65 3.31
N GLU A 192 -17.95 -56.27 4.55
CA GLU A 192 -17.68 -57.23 5.61
C GLU A 192 -18.90 -58.09 5.94
N SER A 193 -20.10 -57.51 5.96
CA SER A 193 -21.34 -58.25 6.18
C SER A 193 -21.59 -59.26 5.06
N GLU A 194 -21.41 -58.85 3.80
CA GLU A 194 -21.52 -59.74 2.64
C GLU A 194 -20.50 -60.89 2.72
N LEU A 195 -19.25 -60.59 3.10
CA LEU A 195 -18.22 -61.59 3.31
C LEU A 195 -18.60 -62.59 4.41
N ARG A 196 -19.15 -62.11 5.54
CA ARG A 196 -19.65 -62.97 6.63
C ARG A 196 -20.78 -63.88 6.15
N GLN A 197 -21.72 -63.36 5.38
CA GLN A 197 -22.82 -64.16 4.82
C GLN A 197 -22.31 -65.22 3.85
N ASN A 198 -21.35 -64.88 2.99
CA ASN A 198 -20.78 -65.82 2.04
C ASN A 198 -20.02 -66.96 2.73
N LYS A 199 -19.25 -66.66 3.78
CA LYS A 199 -18.59 -67.68 4.61
C LYS A 199 -19.59 -68.64 5.24
N LEU A 200 -20.68 -68.11 5.83
CA LEU A 200 -21.71 -68.95 6.44
C LEU A 200 -22.40 -69.85 5.40
N ARG A 201 -22.68 -69.33 4.20
CA ARG A 201 -23.23 -70.13 3.10
C ARG A 201 -22.29 -71.27 2.69
N GLU A 202 -21.00 -71.00 2.61
CA GLU A 202 -19.98 -72.01 2.31
C GLU A 202 -19.92 -73.11 3.39
N GLU A 203 -19.95 -72.72 4.67
CA GLU A 203 -19.98 -73.67 5.78
C GLU A 203 -21.22 -74.57 5.75
N ILE A 204 -22.41 -74.01 5.48
CA ILE A 204 -23.66 -74.78 5.35
C ILE A 204 -23.52 -75.80 4.21
N LEU A 205 -23.04 -75.39 3.03
CA LEU A 205 -22.85 -76.27 1.89
C LEU A 205 -21.88 -77.43 2.20
N LEU A 206 -20.79 -77.15 2.92
CA LEU A 206 -19.84 -78.17 3.34
C LEU A 206 -20.47 -79.18 4.31
N LEU A 207 -21.29 -78.71 5.25
CA LEU A 207 -22.02 -79.57 6.17
C LEU A 207 -23.06 -80.44 5.45
N GLU A 208 -23.80 -79.88 4.49
CA GLU A 208 -24.75 -80.62 3.66
C GLU A 208 -24.05 -81.72 2.83
N LEU A 209 -22.92 -81.40 2.21
CA LEU A 209 -22.12 -82.38 1.46
C LEU A 209 -21.60 -83.50 2.38
N LYS A 210 -21.13 -83.15 3.58
CA LYS A 210 -20.67 -84.13 4.57
C LYS A 210 -21.82 -85.03 5.04
N HIS A 211 -23.01 -84.46 5.24
CA HIS A 211 -24.20 -85.20 5.62
C HIS A 211 -24.64 -86.17 4.51
N LYS A 212 -24.72 -85.70 3.25
CA LYS A 212 -25.02 -86.55 2.09
C LYS A 212 -24.04 -87.71 1.94
N LYS A 213 -22.73 -87.46 2.08
CA LYS A 213 -21.70 -88.52 2.05
C LYS A 213 -21.90 -89.55 3.17
N LYS A 214 -22.25 -89.12 4.38
CA LYS A 214 -22.54 -90.05 5.48
C LYS A 214 -23.76 -90.93 5.19
N MET A 215 -24.83 -90.35 4.65
CA MET A 215 -26.03 -91.12 4.28
C MET A 215 -25.72 -92.16 3.20
N PHE A 216 -24.94 -91.80 2.18
CA PHE A 216 -24.57 -92.72 1.10
C PHE A 216 -23.62 -93.85 1.54
N ASN A 217 -22.87 -93.66 2.63
CA ASN A 217 -21.97 -94.69 3.18
C ASN A 217 -22.66 -95.61 4.21
N LEU A 218 -23.95 -95.40 4.50
CA LEU A 218 -24.75 -96.19 5.46
C LEU A 218 -25.73 -97.15 4.77
N GLU A 219 -25.81 -97.12 3.43
CA GLU A 219 -26.48 -98.11 2.57
C GLU A 219 -25.45 -99.12 2.01
#